data_AF-A0A3B3R5H8-F1
#
_entry.id   AF-A0A3B3R5H8-F1
#
_cell.length_a   1.000
_cell.length_b   1.000
_cell.length_c   1.000
_cell.angle_alpha   90.00
_cell.angle_beta   90.00
_cell.angle_gamma   90.00
#
_symmetry.space_group_name_H-M   'P 1'
#
loop_
_entity.id
_entity.type
_entity.pdbx_description
1 polymer ?
#
loop_
_entity_poly.entity_id
_entity_poly.type
_entity_poly.pdbx_seq_one_letter_code
_entity_poly.pdbx_strand_id
1 'polypeptide(L)'
;SEEEDQERLLHYWQDVARGHQVEVPRDMAGPIQQLTTNNDGTQDRQPVPSTLIIRKEKCGTVLYEKRHYEKAYWACITIQEETYEQSICHGFMKLMRYICQQNSSGSYLGMTIPIVTVVRTDEAHTALSQAVTVAYYLPPEFQGQPPQPFDGDIIIEEWPATIIYARAFSGATNEQTILNEINVLADILESPGIFLSDSFIVASYSSPADANRRNEIWFLERP
;
A
#
# COMPACT_ATOMS: atom_id res chain seq x y z
N SER A 1 -32.29 -5.71 -1.07
CA SER A 1 -32.30 -4.30 -0.66
C SER A 1 -30.86 -3.83 -0.51
N GLU A 2 -30.59 -2.53 -0.39
CA GLU A 2 -29.24 -2.00 -0.18
C GLU A 2 -28.56 -2.61 1.08
N GLU A 3 -29.35 -2.85 2.13
CA GLU A 3 -28.91 -3.54 3.36
C GLU A 3 -28.50 -5.01 3.09
N GLU A 4 -29.26 -5.76 2.30
CA GLU A 4 -28.92 -7.15 1.94
C GLU A 4 -27.63 -7.21 1.11
N ASP A 5 -27.41 -6.25 0.22
CA ASP A 5 -26.19 -6.19 -0.60
C ASP A 5 -24.97 -5.80 0.25
N GLN A 6 -25.14 -4.89 1.21
CA GLN A 6 -24.13 -4.53 2.19
C GLN A 6 -23.73 -5.73 3.07
N GLU A 7 -24.69 -6.51 3.57
CA GLU A 7 -24.42 -7.71 4.35
C GLU A 7 -23.70 -8.79 3.54
N ARG A 8 -24.08 -8.97 2.26
CA ARG A 8 -23.39 -9.91 1.36
C ARG A 8 -21.94 -9.51 1.12
N LEU A 9 -21.67 -8.23 0.87
CA LEU A 9 -20.32 -7.72 0.70
C LEU A 9 -19.50 -7.91 1.98
N LEU A 10 -20.05 -7.56 3.14
CA LEU A 10 -19.38 -7.79 4.43
C LEU A 10 -19.04 -9.27 4.61
N HIS A 11 -19.98 -10.18 4.37
CA HIS A 11 -19.75 -11.63 4.53
C HIS A 11 -18.64 -12.13 3.60
N TYR A 12 -18.63 -11.68 2.34
CA TYR A 12 -17.56 -11.99 1.40
C TYR A 12 -16.18 -11.57 1.93
N TRP A 13 -16.06 -10.35 2.44
CA TRP A 13 -14.80 -9.87 3.00
C TRP A 13 -14.40 -10.55 4.29
N GLN A 14 -15.36 -10.96 5.12
CA GLN A 14 -15.12 -11.81 6.30
C GLN A 14 -14.59 -13.19 5.91
N ASP A 15 -15.11 -13.81 4.84
CA ASP A 15 -14.60 -15.08 4.31
C ASP A 15 -13.15 -14.94 3.83
N VAL A 16 -12.86 -13.89 3.05
CA VAL A 16 -11.52 -13.60 2.54
C VAL A 16 -10.54 -13.36 3.68
N ALA A 17 -10.92 -12.57 4.69
CA ALA A 17 -10.06 -12.26 5.83
C ALA A 17 -9.78 -13.48 6.72
N ARG A 18 -10.77 -14.37 6.92
CA ARG A 18 -10.57 -15.63 7.64
C ARG A 18 -9.49 -16.51 7.01
N GLY A 19 -9.37 -16.51 5.69
CA GLY A 19 -8.29 -17.20 4.98
C GLY A 19 -6.88 -16.72 5.36
N HIS A 20 -6.78 -15.48 5.86
CA HIS A 20 -5.54 -14.84 6.29
C HIS A 20 -5.47 -14.68 7.82
N GLN A 21 -6.33 -15.38 8.58
CA GLN A 21 -6.41 -15.30 10.04
C GLN A 21 -6.63 -13.86 10.56
N VAL A 22 -7.46 -13.09 9.84
CA VAL A 22 -7.89 -11.73 10.21
C VAL A 22 -9.39 -11.72 10.42
N GLU A 23 -9.87 -10.99 11.41
CA GLU A 23 -11.29 -10.76 11.65
C GLU A 23 -11.72 -9.39 11.09
N VAL A 24 -12.79 -9.38 10.28
CA VAL A 24 -13.40 -8.13 9.80
C VAL A 24 -14.63 -7.82 10.66
N PRO A 25 -14.59 -6.76 11.48
CA PRO A 25 -15.70 -6.42 12.38
C PRO A 25 -16.90 -5.90 11.59
N ARG A 26 -18.10 -6.06 12.17
CA ARG A 26 -19.37 -5.72 11.49
C ARG A 26 -19.50 -4.26 11.09
N ASP A 27 -18.85 -3.36 11.83
CA ASP A 27 -18.85 -1.93 11.55
C ASP A 27 -18.05 -1.55 10.29
N MET A 28 -17.32 -2.50 9.67
CA MET A 28 -16.73 -2.34 8.34
C MET A 28 -17.75 -2.44 7.20
N ALA A 29 -18.99 -2.84 7.46
CA ALA A 29 -20.05 -2.92 6.45
C ALA A 29 -20.20 -1.60 5.65
N GLY A 30 -20.22 -0.46 6.35
CA GLY A 30 -20.34 0.87 5.73
C GLY A 30 -19.13 1.20 4.86
N PRO A 31 -17.90 1.22 5.43
CA PRO A 31 -16.68 1.48 4.67
C PRO A 31 -16.48 0.56 3.46
N ILE A 32 -16.75 -0.74 3.58
CA ILE A 32 -16.64 -1.72 2.49
C ILE A 32 -17.61 -1.39 1.36
N GLN A 33 -18.88 -1.16 1.68
CA GLN A 33 -19.88 -0.82 0.67
C GLN A 33 -19.53 0.49 -0.01
N GLN A 34 -19.19 1.52 0.75
CA GLN A 34 -18.83 2.83 0.22
C GLN A 34 -17.61 2.74 -0.72
N LEU A 35 -16.56 2.03 -0.33
CA LEU A 35 -15.38 1.83 -1.16
C LEU A 35 -15.72 1.04 -2.44
N THR A 36 -16.64 0.07 -2.37
CA THR A 36 -17.08 -0.72 -3.53
C THR A 36 -17.93 0.14 -4.48
N THR A 37 -18.97 0.80 -3.96
CA THR A 37 -19.90 1.62 -4.74
C THR A 37 -19.24 2.83 -5.38
N ASN A 38 -18.34 3.52 -4.66
CA ASN A 38 -17.62 4.67 -5.22
C ASN A 38 -16.61 4.26 -6.30
N ASN A 39 -16.08 3.04 -6.24
CA ASN A 39 -15.17 2.49 -7.25
C ASN A 39 -15.91 1.87 -8.46
N ASP A 40 -17.14 1.36 -8.29
CA ASP A 40 -17.89 0.69 -9.37
C ASP A 40 -18.69 1.64 -10.28
N GLY A 41 -18.72 2.96 -9.99
CA GLY A 41 -19.64 3.89 -10.67
C GLY A 41 -19.08 5.20 -11.23
N THR A 42 -18.09 5.85 -10.59
CA THR A 42 -17.71 7.23 -10.99
C THR A 42 -16.28 7.69 -10.67
N GLN A 43 -15.51 7.01 -9.82
CA GLN A 43 -14.13 7.41 -9.52
C GLN A 43 -13.15 6.26 -9.80
N ASP A 44 -12.43 6.33 -10.92
CA ASP A 44 -11.30 5.45 -11.20
C ASP A 44 -10.28 5.55 -10.07
N ARG A 45 -9.71 4.41 -9.63
CA ARG A 45 -8.59 4.40 -8.67
C ARG A 45 -7.47 5.29 -9.20
N GLN A 46 -7.20 6.39 -8.50
CA GLN A 46 -6.27 7.39 -9.00
C GLN A 46 -4.83 6.90 -8.83
N PRO A 47 -4.02 6.84 -9.89
CA PRO A 47 -2.62 6.50 -9.74
C PRO A 47 -1.86 7.61 -9.01
N VAL A 48 -0.96 7.23 -8.10
CA VAL A 48 -0.04 8.18 -7.47
C VAL A 48 0.86 8.80 -8.55
N PRO A 49 0.89 10.15 -8.70
CA PRO A 49 1.69 10.80 -9.75
C PRO A 49 3.18 10.50 -9.60
N SER A 50 3.83 10.12 -10.71
CA SER A 50 5.27 9.95 -10.78
C SER A 50 5.80 10.24 -12.17
N THR A 51 7.08 10.61 -12.25
CA THR A 51 7.79 10.80 -13.53
C THR A 51 8.73 9.64 -13.77
N LEU A 52 8.56 8.93 -14.89
CA LEU A 52 9.48 7.89 -15.32
C LEU A 52 10.80 8.53 -15.79
N ILE A 53 11.91 8.16 -15.14
CA ILE A 53 13.26 8.62 -15.51
C ILE A 53 13.92 7.60 -16.44
N ILE A 54 13.95 6.33 -16.04
CA ILE A 54 14.59 5.24 -16.78
C ILE A 54 13.71 4.00 -16.72
N ARG A 55 13.62 3.29 -17.84
CA ARG A 55 13.09 1.93 -17.91
C ARG A 55 14.18 0.99 -18.39
N LYS A 56 14.62 0.08 -17.52
CA LYS A 56 15.67 -0.89 -17.84
C LYS A 56 15.03 -2.18 -18.31
N GLU A 57 15.36 -2.62 -19.52
CA GLU A 57 14.83 -3.85 -20.12
C GLU A 57 15.98 -4.78 -20.54
N LYS A 58 15.72 -6.09 -20.52
CA LYS A 58 16.61 -7.13 -21.07
C LYS A 58 15.77 -8.21 -21.73
N CYS A 59 16.04 -8.47 -23.02
CA CYS A 59 15.34 -9.47 -23.82
C CYS A 59 13.80 -9.32 -23.84
N GLY A 60 13.29 -8.09 -23.84
CA GLY A 60 11.85 -7.80 -23.84
C GLY A 60 11.17 -7.86 -22.47
N THR A 61 11.93 -8.14 -21.40
CA THR A 61 11.44 -8.11 -20.02
C THR A 61 11.93 -6.85 -19.32
N VAL A 62 11.02 -6.13 -18.65
CA VAL A 62 11.37 -4.99 -17.79
C VAL A 62 12.04 -5.52 -16.52
N LEU A 63 13.26 -5.06 -16.27
CA LEU A 63 14.02 -5.41 -15.07
C LEU A 63 13.68 -4.49 -13.90
N TYR A 64 13.65 -3.18 -14.14
CA TYR A 64 13.20 -2.17 -13.18
C TYR A 64 12.88 -0.85 -13.88
N GLU A 65 12.18 0.02 -13.16
CA GLU A 65 11.91 1.41 -13.53
C GLU A 65 12.45 2.36 -12.47
N LYS A 66 13.19 3.39 -12.89
CA LYS A 66 13.60 4.51 -12.05
C LYS A 66 12.54 5.60 -12.18
N ARG A 67 11.92 6.00 -11.07
CA ARG A 67 10.84 7.00 -11.02
C ARG A 67 11.17 8.12 -10.03
N HIS A 68 10.75 9.34 -10.35
CA HIS A 68 10.70 10.47 -9.43
C HIS A 68 9.29 10.62 -8.87
N TYR A 69 9.17 10.69 -7.55
CA TYR A 69 7.96 11.08 -6.83
C TYR A 69 8.19 12.45 -6.21
N GLU A 70 7.25 13.36 -6.42
CA GLU A 70 7.24 14.64 -5.73
C GLU A 70 6.93 14.46 -4.25
N LYS A 71 7.25 15.49 -3.45
CA LYS A 71 6.83 15.51 -2.04
C LYS A 71 5.31 15.49 -1.95
N ALA A 72 4.79 14.77 -0.95
CA ALA A 72 3.35 14.60 -0.79
C ALA A 72 3.00 14.19 0.64
N TYR A 73 1.77 14.49 1.05
CA TYR A 73 1.18 13.95 2.26
C TYR A 73 0.62 12.54 2.06
N TRP A 74 0.91 11.69 3.03
CA TRP A 74 0.43 10.32 3.15
C TRP A 74 -0.24 10.13 4.51
N ALA A 75 -1.30 9.35 4.55
CA ALA A 75 -1.86 8.83 5.79
C ALA A 75 -1.16 7.51 6.11
N CYS A 76 -0.38 7.49 7.19
CA CYS A 76 0.48 6.40 7.60
C CYS A 76 -0.06 5.75 8.87
N ILE A 77 0.02 4.42 8.94
CA ILE A 77 -0.25 3.67 10.17
C ILE A 77 0.79 2.56 10.34
N THR A 78 1.37 2.47 11.54
CA THR A 78 2.33 1.43 11.88
C THR A 78 1.64 0.34 12.68
N ILE A 79 1.70 -0.90 12.18
CA ILE A 79 1.07 -2.07 12.77
C ILE A 79 2.13 -3.15 12.98
N GLN A 80 1.99 -3.91 14.06
CA GLN A 80 2.83 -5.05 14.37
C GLN A 80 1.93 -6.22 14.77
N GLU A 81 1.70 -7.13 13.84
CA GLU A 81 1.03 -8.42 14.08
C GLU A 81 2.03 -9.58 13.97
N GLU A 82 1.55 -10.83 14.13
CA GLU A 82 2.38 -12.02 13.98
C GLU A 82 2.93 -12.19 12.56
N THR A 83 2.15 -11.76 11.55
CA THR A 83 2.52 -11.84 10.13
C THR A 83 2.39 -10.50 9.42
N TYR A 84 3.16 -10.34 8.35
CA TYR A 84 3.07 -9.22 7.41
C TYR A 84 1.65 -9.08 6.85
N GLU A 85 1.04 -10.20 6.43
CA GLU A 85 -0.30 -10.20 5.83
C GLU A 85 -1.37 -9.69 6.80
N GLN A 86 -1.31 -10.10 8.07
CA GLN A 86 -2.20 -9.57 9.11
C GLN A 86 -1.95 -8.09 9.34
N SER A 87 -0.68 -7.66 9.40
CA SER A 87 -0.32 -6.26 9.64
C SER A 87 -0.87 -5.34 8.53
N ILE A 88 -0.72 -5.72 7.26
CA ILE A 88 -1.27 -4.93 6.15
C ILE A 88 -2.80 -4.95 6.11
N CYS A 89 -3.44 -6.06 6.47
CA CYS A 89 -4.90 -6.13 6.52
C CYS A 89 -5.47 -5.21 7.60
N HIS A 90 -4.94 -5.26 8.83
CA HIS A 90 -5.37 -4.40 9.92
C HIS A 90 -5.10 -2.92 9.63
N GLY A 91 -3.90 -2.61 9.13
CA GLY A 91 -3.53 -1.23 8.74
C GLY A 91 -4.46 -0.69 7.65
N PHE A 92 -4.73 -1.47 6.61
CA PHE A 92 -5.62 -1.05 5.53
C PHE A 92 -7.08 -0.90 6.00
N MET A 93 -7.59 -1.75 6.91
CA MET A 93 -8.95 -1.56 7.46
C MET A 93 -9.09 -0.23 8.20
N LYS A 94 -8.08 0.19 8.96
CA LYS A 94 -8.06 1.50 9.63
C LYS A 94 -7.99 2.65 8.60
N LEU A 95 -7.11 2.54 7.61
CA LEU A 95 -7.04 3.51 6.51
C LEU A 95 -8.34 3.58 5.70
N MET A 96 -9.03 2.46 5.49
CA MET A 96 -10.31 2.40 4.79
C MET A 96 -11.38 3.21 5.52
N ARG A 97 -11.44 3.13 6.86
CA ARG A 97 -12.34 3.98 7.66
C ARG A 97 -12.04 5.46 7.45
N TYR A 98 -10.75 5.83 7.52
CA TYR A 98 -10.30 7.19 7.26
C TYR A 98 -10.70 7.68 5.87
N ILE A 99 -10.49 6.87 4.83
CA ILE A 99 -10.90 7.16 3.45
C ILE A 99 -12.43 7.29 3.34
N CYS A 100 -13.18 6.42 4.03
CA CYS A 100 -14.64 6.36 4.03
C CYS A 100 -15.25 7.22 5.16
N GLN A 101 -15.01 8.53 5.10
CA GLN A 101 -15.66 9.58 5.92
C GLN A 101 -15.28 9.64 7.41
N GLN A 102 -14.45 8.74 7.96
CA GLN A 102 -13.97 8.86 9.34
C GLN A 102 -12.76 9.79 9.46
N ASN A 103 -12.95 11.01 8.96
CA ASN A 103 -11.96 12.06 8.90
C ASN A 103 -12.65 13.43 9.05
N SER A 104 -11.88 14.48 9.29
CA SER A 104 -12.42 15.82 9.56
C SER A 104 -13.23 16.45 8.44
N SER A 105 -13.13 15.95 7.19
CA SER A 105 -13.96 16.44 6.09
C SER A 105 -15.35 15.79 6.04
N GLY A 106 -15.56 14.68 6.77
CA GLY A 106 -16.78 13.88 6.70
C GLY A 106 -17.11 13.34 5.30
N SER A 107 -16.14 13.34 4.39
CA SER A 107 -16.32 13.00 2.98
C SER A 107 -15.47 11.78 2.59
N TYR A 108 -15.89 11.11 1.51
CA TYR A 108 -15.06 10.10 0.84
C TYR A 108 -13.84 10.78 0.26
N LEU A 109 -12.65 10.29 0.62
CA LEU A 109 -11.42 10.93 0.18
C LEU A 109 -10.97 10.50 -1.23
N GLY A 110 -11.64 9.55 -1.88
CA GLY A 110 -11.14 8.90 -3.09
C GLY A 110 -10.26 7.69 -2.77
N MET A 111 -9.97 6.86 -3.77
CA MET A 111 -9.03 5.75 -3.63
C MET A 111 -7.85 5.96 -4.58
N THR A 112 -6.63 5.89 -4.05
CA THR A 112 -5.40 5.99 -4.82
C THR A 112 -4.64 4.68 -4.81
N ILE A 113 -3.88 4.42 -5.87
CA ILE A 113 -3.01 3.26 -5.98
C ILE A 113 -1.60 3.65 -6.43
N PRO A 114 -0.56 2.99 -5.93
CA PRO A 114 -0.61 1.83 -5.03
C PRO A 114 -0.89 2.23 -3.57
N ILE A 115 -1.39 1.27 -2.78
CA ILE A 115 -1.22 1.29 -1.32
C ILE A 115 0.20 0.80 -1.05
N VAL A 116 0.97 1.57 -0.29
CA VAL A 116 2.38 1.27 -0.04
C VAL A 116 2.57 0.77 1.38
N THR A 117 3.50 -0.15 1.56
CA THR A 117 3.92 -0.64 2.88
C THR A 117 5.42 -0.48 3.01
N VAL A 118 5.85 0.33 3.98
CA VAL A 118 7.26 0.46 4.36
C VAL A 118 7.62 -0.76 5.20
N VAL A 119 8.61 -1.50 4.74
CA VAL A 119 9.18 -2.64 5.44
C VAL A 119 10.64 -2.37 5.76
N ARG A 120 11.12 -2.96 6.85
CA ARG A 120 12.52 -2.88 7.24
C ARG A 120 13.13 -4.26 7.37
N THR A 121 14.41 -4.40 7.08
CA THR A 121 15.15 -5.65 7.27
C THR A 121 16.28 -5.48 8.28
N ASP A 122 16.84 -6.59 8.73
CA ASP A 122 18.20 -6.58 9.28
C ASP A 122 19.25 -6.19 8.22
N GLU A 123 20.49 -5.92 8.66
CA GLU A 123 21.59 -5.53 7.78
C GLU A 123 21.94 -6.60 6.73
N ALA A 124 21.61 -7.86 7.00
CA ALA A 124 21.88 -9.00 6.13
C ALA A 124 20.75 -9.29 5.13
N HIS A 125 19.63 -8.56 5.18
CA HIS A 125 18.39 -8.84 4.41
C HIS A 125 17.91 -10.30 4.57
N THR A 126 18.04 -10.85 5.77
CA THR A 126 17.63 -12.21 6.11
C THR A 126 16.32 -12.27 6.88
N ALA A 127 15.92 -11.18 7.53
CA ALA A 127 14.66 -11.09 8.26
C ALA A 127 14.00 -9.73 8.08
N LEU A 128 12.65 -9.73 8.03
CA LEU A 128 11.85 -8.52 8.08
C LEU A 128 11.52 -8.15 9.53
N SER A 129 11.49 -6.86 9.80
CA SER A 129 10.88 -6.34 11.03
C SER A 129 9.40 -6.69 11.05
N GLN A 130 8.89 -7.08 12.23
CA GLN A 130 7.47 -7.36 12.40
C GLN A 130 6.61 -6.10 12.24
N ALA A 131 7.13 -4.95 12.66
CA ALA A 131 6.41 -3.69 12.53
C ALA A 131 6.55 -3.15 11.10
N VAL A 132 5.42 -2.86 10.46
CA VAL A 132 5.35 -2.29 9.11
C VAL A 132 4.48 -1.04 9.11
N THR A 133 4.79 -0.11 8.22
CA THR A 133 4.00 1.12 8.06
C THR A 133 3.20 1.04 6.76
N VAL A 134 1.89 0.91 6.85
CA VAL A 134 0.98 0.98 5.70
C VAL A 134 0.66 2.44 5.45
N ALA A 135 0.75 2.89 4.20
CA ALA A 135 0.50 4.27 3.84
C ALA A 135 -0.40 4.42 2.62
N TYR A 136 -1.28 5.42 2.71
CA TYR A 136 -2.22 5.84 1.69
C TYR A 136 -1.86 7.23 1.19
N TYR A 137 -1.69 7.40 -0.12
CA TYR A 137 -1.44 8.69 -0.73
C TYR A 137 -2.72 9.53 -0.71
N LEU A 138 -2.64 10.76 -0.22
CA LEU A 138 -3.80 11.65 -0.26
C LEU A 138 -4.00 12.19 -1.68
N PRO A 139 -5.23 12.16 -2.26
CA PRO A 139 -5.46 12.71 -3.58
C PRO A 139 -5.03 14.17 -3.72
N PRO A 140 -4.72 14.63 -4.94
CA PRO A 140 -4.18 15.97 -5.17
C PRO A 140 -5.00 17.11 -4.55
N GLU A 141 -6.32 16.96 -4.50
CA GLU A 141 -7.21 17.94 -3.87
C GLU A 141 -7.01 18.11 -2.36
N PHE A 142 -6.49 17.08 -1.68
CA PHE A 142 -6.22 17.08 -0.24
C PHE A 142 -4.76 17.35 0.12
N GLN A 143 -3.86 17.42 -0.87
CA GLN A 143 -2.42 17.67 -0.65
C GLN A 143 -2.15 19.05 -0.04
N GLY A 144 -3.02 20.05 -0.26
CA GLY A 144 -2.87 21.39 0.34
C GLY A 144 -3.39 21.49 1.77
N GLN A 145 -4.39 20.69 2.13
CA GLN A 145 -4.99 20.67 3.46
C GLN A 145 -5.50 19.25 3.78
N PRO A 146 -4.62 18.37 4.30
CA PRO A 146 -4.99 17.00 4.64
C PRO A 146 -6.11 16.94 5.68
N PRO A 147 -7.21 16.20 5.41
CA PRO A 147 -8.23 15.91 6.42
C PRO A 147 -7.61 15.19 7.62
N GLN A 148 -7.96 15.60 8.83
CA GLN A 148 -7.41 14.97 10.04
C GLN A 148 -8.13 13.66 10.32
N PRO A 149 -7.41 12.57 10.62
CA PRO A 149 -8.02 11.32 11.04
C PRO A 149 -8.63 11.47 12.44
N PHE A 150 -9.70 10.72 12.72
CA PHE A 150 -10.23 10.58 14.08
C PHE A 150 -9.59 9.41 14.84
N ASP A 151 -9.03 8.45 14.12
CA ASP A 151 -8.20 7.38 14.69
C ASP A 151 -6.80 7.94 15.00
N GLY A 152 -6.42 7.92 16.27
CA GLY A 152 -5.12 8.46 16.74
C GLY A 152 -3.90 7.65 16.27
N ASP A 153 -4.11 6.44 15.74
CA ASP A 153 -3.02 5.62 15.20
C ASP A 153 -2.64 6.02 13.76
N ILE A 154 -3.50 6.79 13.08
CA ILE A 154 -3.22 7.29 11.73
C ILE A 154 -2.51 8.63 11.84
N ILE A 155 -1.31 8.70 11.28
CA ILE A 155 -0.48 9.91 11.26
C ILE A 155 -0.43 10.44 9.84
N ILE A 156 -0.72 11.72 9.65
CA ILE A 156 -0.50 12.39 8.37
C ILE A 156 0.95 12.86 8.31
N GLU A 157 1.71 12.34 7.36
CA GLU A 157 3.13 12.63 7.17
C GLU A 157 3.39 13.26 5.81
N GLU A 158 4.23 14.31 5.75
CA GLU A 158 4.79 14.79 4.48
C GLU A 158 6.03 13.95 4.15
N TRP A 159 5.92 13.12 3.13
CA TRP A 159 7.08 12.40 2.59
C TRP A 159 7.81 13.32 1.59
N PRO A 160 9.16 13.42 1.66
CA PRO A 160 9.92 14.28 0.77
C PRO A 160 9.89 13.73 -0.66
N ALA A 161 10.25 14.60 -1.62
CA ALA A 161 10.49 14.15 -2.99
C ALA A 161 11.60 13.08 -2.98
N THR A 162 11.40 12.02 -3.75
CA THR A 162 12.29 10.86 -3.72
C THR A 162 12.42 10.23 -5.09
N ILE A 163 13.57 9.60 -5.31
CA ILE A 163 13.83 8.77 -6.47
C ILE A 163 13.75 7.32 -6.01
N ILE A 164 12.95 6.53 -6.73
CA ILE A 164 12.78 5.10 -6.44
C ILE A 164 13.16 4.25 -7.63
N TYR A 165 13.57 3.03 -7.32
CA TYR A 165 13.82 1.96 -8.28
C TYR A 165 12.82 0.86 -8.01
N ALA A 166 11.88 0.67 -8.93
CA ALA A 166 10.78 -0.25 -8.78
C ALA A 166 10.96 -1.47 -9.68
N ARG A 167 10.72 -2.66 -9.12
CA ARG A 167 10.58 -3.88 -9.90
C ARG A 167 9.22 -4.52 -9.63
N ALA A 168 8.49 -4.80 -10.71
CA ALA A 168 7.20 -5.46 -10.64
C ALA A 168 7.35 -6.97 -10.39
N PHE A 169 6.43 -7.51 -9.60
CA PHE A 169 6.27 -8.94 -9.36
C PHE A 169 4.78 -9.27 -9.13
N SER A 170 4.44 -10.56 -9.21
CA SER A 170 3.06 -11.04 -9.11
C SER A 170 2.88 -12.04 -7.99
N GLY A 171 1.66 -12.11 -7.44
CA GLY A 171 1.28 -13.10 -6.43
C GLY A 171 1.11 -12.52 -5.03
N ALA A 172 0.92 -13.42 -4.06
CA ALA A 172 0.77 -13.04 -2.65
C ALA A 172 2.07 -12.45 -2.09
N THR A 173 1.94 -11.53 -1.15
CA THR A 173 3.05 -10.87 -0.48
C THR A 173 3.13 -11.35 0.96
N ASN A 174 4.13 -12.16 1.26
CA ASN A 174 4.52 -12.54 2.61
C ASN A 174 6.00 -12.23 2.82
N GLU A 175 6.51 -12.50 4.01
CA GLU A 175 7.87 -12.17 4.42
C GLU A 175 8.91 -12.78 3.49
N GLN A 176 8.74 -14.07 3.15
CA GLN A 176 9.68 -14.80 2.30
C GLN A 176 9.69 -14.26 0.87
N THR A 177 8.51 -13.97 0.30
CA THR A 177 8.40 -13.38 -1.02
C THR A 177 9.03 -11.98 -1.03
N ILE A 178 8.75 -11.14 -0.05
CA ILE A 178 9.31 -9.78 0.03
C ILE A 178 10.83 -9.82 0.10
N LEU A 179 11.41 -10.64 0.99
CA LEU A 179 12.87 -10.81 1.08
C LEU A 179 13.47 -11.32 -0.23
N ASN A 180 12.81 -12.25 -0.92
CA ASN A 180 13.25 -12.71 -2.22
C ASN A 180 13.26 -11.57 -3.26
N GLU A 181 12.18 -10.80 -3.36
CA GLU A 181 12.10 -9.71 -4.32
C GLU A 181 13.10 -8.57 -4.00
N ILE A 182 13.39 -8.31 -2.73
CA ILE A 182 14.46 -7.40 -2.30
C ILE A 182 15.81 -7.88 -2.85
N ASN A 183 16.17 -9.14 -2.59
CA ASN A 183 17.45 -9.69 -3.03
C ASN A 183 17.58 -9.70 -4.57
N VAL A 184 16.51 -10.06 -5.29
CA VAL A 184 16.50 -10.02 -6.76
C VAL A 184 16.73 -8.61 -7.29
N LEU A 185 16.08 -7.59 -6.71
CA LEU A 185 16.29 -6.21 -7.15
C LEU A 185 17.69 -5.71 -6.77
N ALA A 186 18.21 -6.07 -5.60
CA ALA A 186 19.58 -5.73 -5.19
C ALA A 186 20.62 -6.27 -6.19
N ASP A 187 20.47 -7.53 -6.62
CA ASP A 187 21.34 -8.16 -7.62
C ASP A 187 21.29 -7.44 -8.97
N ILE A 188 20.10 -6.98 -9.39
CA ILE A 188 19.92 -6.26 -10.66
C ILE A 188 20.54 -4.86 -10.63
N LEU A 189 20.54 -4.19 -9.48
CA LEU A 189 21.01 -2.80 -9.37
C LEU A 189 22.53 -2.68 -9.28
N GLU A 190 23.26 -3.77 -8.97
CA GLU A 190 24.74 -3.88 -8.98
C GLU A 190 25.49 -2.71 -8.27
N SER A 191 24.84 -1.92 -7.41
CA SER A 191 25.37 -0.69 -6.80
C SER A 191 24.71 -0.38 -5.44
N PRO A 192 24.97 -1.16 -4.38
CA PRO A 192 24.25 -1.08 -3.11
C PRO A 192 24.45 0.25 -2.35
N GLY A 193 25.56 0.97 -2.60
CA GLY A 193 25.89 2.21 -1.88
C GLY A 193 24.96 3.41 -2.16
N ILE A 194 24.11 3.31 -3.18
CA ILE A 194 23.21 4.38 -3.62
C ILE A 194 21.87 4.34 -2.88
N PHE A 195 21.52 3.22 -2.24
CA PHE A 195 20.17 2.99 -1.71
C PHE A 195 20.13 2.98 -0.18
N LEU A 196 18.97 3.32 0.39
CA LEU A 196 18.70 2.99 1.79
C LEU A 196 18.80 1.46 1.94
N SER A 197 19.65 1.01 2.86
CA SER A 197 19.96 -0.42 2.98
C SER A 197 18.90 -1.16 3.78
N ASP A 198 18.25 -0.53 4.75
CA ASP A 198 17.39 -1.21 5.72
C ASP A 198 15.90 -0.92 5.53
N SER A 199 15.51 -0.12 4.53
CA SER A 199 14.13 0.31 4.31
C SER A 199 13.73 0.19 2.85
N PHE A 200 12.63 -0.54 2.62
CA PHE A 200 12.08 -0.85 1.32
C PHE A 200 10.57 -0.57 1.31
N ILE A 201 9.99 -0.41 0.12
CA ILE A 201 8.55 -0.24 -0.03
C ILE A 201 7.97 -1.37 -0.88
N VAL A 202 6.94 -2.03 -0.36
CA VAL A 202 6.05 -2.89 -1.14
C VAL A 202 4.87 -2.06 -1.61
N ALA A 203 4.68 -1.95 -2.92
CA ALA A 203 3.59 -1.20 -3.53
C ALA A 203 2.55 -2.15 -4.13
N SER A 204 1.33 -2.14 -3.59
CA SER A 204 0.24 -3.03 -3.97
C SER A 204 -0.82 -2.30 -4.79
N TYR A 205 -1.10 -2.78 -6.00
CA TYR A 205 -2.05 -2.17 -6.94
C TYR A 205 -3.41 -2.86 -6.99
N SER A 206 -3.48 -4.07 -6.45
CA SER A 206 -4.62 -4.99 -6.50
C SER A 206 -5.22 -5.23 -5.12
N SER A 207 -6.49 -5.63 -5.10
CA SER A 207 -7.18 -6.06 -3.89
C SER A 207 -6.54 -7.34 -3.32
N PRO A 208 -6.60 -7.55 -2.00
CA PRO A 208 -6.23 -8.83 -1.41
C PRO A 208 -6.97 -10.04 -2.01
N ALA A 209 -8.19 -9.85 -2.49
CA ALA A 209 -8.98 -10.92 -3.10
C ALA A 209 -8.64 -11.24 -4.57
N ASP A 210 -7.78 -10.43 -5.21
CA ASP A 210 -7.44 -10.63 -6.62
C ASP A 210 -6.47 -11.82 -6.79
N ALA A 211 -6.82 -12.78 -7.65
CA ALA A 211 -5.94 -13.92 -7.94
C ALA A 211 -4.63 -13.51 -8.65
N ASN A 212 -4.69 -12.44 -9.47
CA ASN A 212 -3.55 -11.91 -10.21
C ASN A 212 -3.06 -10.61 -9.57
N ARG A 213 -2.57 -10.70 -8.33
CA ARG A 213 -2.04 -9.52 -7.64
C ARG A 213 -0.85 -8.94 -8.37
N ARG A 214 -0.86 -7.61 -8.56
CA ARG A 214 0.24 -6.84 -9.13
C ARG A 214 0.87 -6.01 -8.02
N ASN A 215 2.15 -6.27 -7.78
CA ASN A 215 2.92 -5.59 -6.76
C ASN A 215 4.24 -5.11 -7.33
N GLU A 216 4.88 -4.20 -6.63
CA GLU A 216 6.24 -3.79 -6.90
C GLU A 216 7.05 -3.73 -5.60
N ILE A 217 8.34 -4.02 -5.70
CA ILE A 217 9.30 -3.73 -4.63
C ILE A 217 10.10 -2.49 -5.04
N TRP A 218 10.21 -1.52 -4.13
CA TRP A 218 10.89 -0.26 -4.37
C TRP A 218 12.09 -0.09 -3.45
N PHE A 219 13.20 0.32 -4.04
CA PHE A 219 14.39 0.81 -3.33
C PHE A 219 14.41 2.32 -3.43
N LEU A 220 14.62 3.00 -2.30
CA LEU A 220 14.75 4.46 -2.28
C LEU A 220 16.21 4.85 -2.49
N GLU A 221 16.46 5.75 -3.43
CA GLU A 221 17.76 6.41 -3.60
C GLU A 221 18.04 7.27 -2.36
N ARG A 222 19.27 7.23 -1.86
CA ARG A 222 19.69 8.08 -0.74
C ARG A 222 19.60 9.56 -1.16
N PRO A 223 19.15 10.46 -0.27
CA PRO A 223 19.17 11.90 -0.50
C PRO A 223 20.57 12.45 -0.76
#